data_AF-A0A8J2Y3B6-F1
#
_entry.id   AF-A0A8J2Y3B6-F1
#
_cell.length_a   1.000
_cell.length_b   1.000
_cell.length_c   1.000
_cell.angle_alpha   90.00
_cell.angle_beta   90.00
_cell.angle_gamma   90.00
#
_symmetry.space_group_name_H-M   'P 1'
#
loop_
_entity.id
_entity.type
_entity.pdbx_description
1 polymer ?
#
loop_
_entity_poly.entity_id
_entity_poly.type
_entity_poly.pdbx_seq_one_letter_code
_entity_poly.pdbx_strand_id
1 'polypeptide(L)'
;MIFVTVITYAMLIATAFFGVIGWLQPRKTMEMLKLQTVGGHTDGLSEVRGASGALFIAIAVAAMIWGGMATAMVGIAYAGAGVGRITAIIADRAGSQTTWIFFAVEVTFAAFLIWAGLFAGA
;
A
#
# COMPACT_ATOMS: atom_id res chain seq x y z
N MET A 1 -13.75 -20.51 4.57
CA MET A 1 -14.24 -19.14 4.76
C MET A 1 -13.52 -18.42 5.90
N ILE A 2 -13.56 -18.90 7.16
CA ILE A 2 -12.88 -18.27 8.32
C ILE A 2 -11.41 -17.92 8.04
N PHE A 3 -10.64 -18.86 7.49
CA PHE A 3 -9.21 -18.64 7.20
C PHE A 3 -8.98 -17.47 6.23
N VAL A 4 -9.80 -17.36 5.18
CA VAL A 4 -9.71 -16.26 4.21
C VAL A 4 -10.00 -14.93 4.89
N THR A 5 -11.06 -14.87 5.70
CA THR A 5 -11.41 -13.67 6.46
C THR A 5 -10.28 -13.24 7.40
N VAL A 6 -9.67 -14.18 8.13
CA VAL A 6 -8.54 -13.87 9.04
C VAL A 6 -7.36 -13.26 8.27
N ILE A 7 -7.00 -13.83 7.10
CA ILE A 7 -5.92 -13.29 6.28
C ILE A 7 -6.30 -11.92 5.73
N THR A 8 -7.53 -11.75 5.21
CA THR A 8 -8.00 -10.46 4.70
C THR A 8 -7.87 -9.38 5.76
N TYR A 9 -8.38 -9.62 6.97
CA TYR A 9 -8.26 -8.65 8.06
C TYR A 9 -6.82 -8.41 8.47
N ALA A 10 -5.97 -9.44 8.55
CA ALA A 10 -4.55 -9.27 8.85
C ALA A 10 -3.85 -8.37 7.82
N MET A 11 -4.17 -8.53 6.53
CA MET A 11 -3.62 -7.71 5.46
C MET A 11 -4.16 -6.28 5.50
N LEU A 12 -5.46 -6.08 5.71
CA LEU A 12 -6.04 -4.73 5.84
C LEU A 12 -5.49 -4.00 7.07
N ILE A 13 -5.29 -4.70 8.19
CA ILE A 13 -4.64 -4.15 9.39
C ILE A 13 -3.18 -3.79 9.08
N ALA A 14 -2.44 -4.64 8.37
CA ALA A 14 -1.07 -4.32 7.93
C ALA A 14 -1.04 -3.09 7.02
N THR A 15 -1.96 -2.98 6.06
CA THR A 15 -2.12 -1.81 5.18
C THR A 15 -2.38 -0.54 6.00
N ALA A 16 -3.31 -0.58 6.95
CA ALA A 16 -3.58 0.55 7.81
C ALA A 16 -2.38 0.90 8.70
N PHE A 17 -1.68 -0.09 9.24
CA PHE A 17 -0.47 0.10 10.05
C PHE A 17 0.65 0.80 9.27
N PHE A 18 0.93 0.37 8.04
CA PHE A 18 1.89 1.08 7.18
C PHE A 18 1.42 2.50 6.86
N GLY A 19 0.12 2.69 6.64
CA GLY A 19 -0.48 4.01 6.48
C GLY A 19 -0.29 4.92 7.69
N VAL A 20 -0.41 4.40 8.92
CA VAL A 20 -0.14 5.14 10.16
C VAL A 20 1.32 5.59 10.23
N ILE A 21 2.28 4.73 9.84
CA ILE A 21 3.69 5.12 9.79
C ILE A 21 3.91 6.23 8.75
N GLY A 22 3.37 6.10 7.54
CA GLY A 22 3.44 7.14 6.51
C GLY A 22 2.81 8.47 6.94
N TRP A 23 1.69 8.41 7.65
CA TRP A 23 0.98 9.59 8.11
C TRP A 23 1.66 10.28 9.29
N LEU A 24 2.06 9.54 10.32
CA LEU A 24 2.56 10.14 11.57
C LEU A 24 4.09 10.28 11.58
N GLN A 25 4.81 9.44 10.84
CA GLN A 25 6.28 9.42 10.78
C GLN A 25 6.81 9.52 9.34
N PRO A 26 6.41 10.56 8.55
CA PRO A 26 6.74 10.64 7.12
C PRO A 26 8.24 10.68 6.84
N ARG A 27 9.06 11.24 7.75
CA ARG A 27 10.52 11.26 7.60
C ARG A 27 11.13 9.85 7.58
N LYS A 28 10.65 8.96 8.45
CA LYS A 28 11.11 7.56 8.47
C LYS A 28 10.71 6.82 7.20
N THR A 29 9.51 7.09 6.68
CA THR A 29 9.04 6.53 5.41
C THR A 29 9.90 7.03 4.25
N MET A 30 10.22 8.33 4.22
CA MET A 30 11.15 8.89 3.23
C MET A 30 12.53 8.25 3.32
N GLU A 31 13.09 8.10 4.53
CA GLU A 31 14.39 7.44 4.73
C GLU A 31 14.40 5.98 4.24
N MET A 32 13.35 5.22 4.58
CA MET A 32 13.19 3.83 4.12
C MET A 32 13.14 3.73 2.59
N LEU A 33 12.48 4.69 1.95
CA LEU A 33 12.35 4.78 0.49
C LEU A 33 13.48 5.57 -0.18
N LYS A 34 14.47 6.03 0.58
CA LYS A 34 15.59 6.87 0.12
C LYS A 34 15.13 8.13 -0.63
N LEU A 35 13.99 8.71 -0.21
CA LEU A 35 13.42 9.93 -0.77
C LEU A 35 14.08 11.17 -0.14
N GLN A 36 14.20 12.24 -0.92
CA GLN A 36 14.64 13.54 -0.45
C GLN A 36 13.71 14.64 -0.95
N THR A 37 13.56 15.69 -0.15
CA THR A 37 12.83 16.91 -0.53
C THR A 37 13.74 17.85 -1.30
N VAL A 38 13.21 18.54 -2.31
CA VAL A 38 13.96 19.53 -3.10
C VAL A 38 14.14 20.81 -2.28
N GLY A 39 15.36 21.39 -2.26
CA GLY A 39 15.60 22.77 -1.84
C GLY A 39 15.13 23.17 -0.42
N GLY A 40 14.98 22.22 0.51
CA GLY A 40 14.43 22.48 1.84
C GLY A 40 12.91 22.63 1.91
N HIS A 41 12.20 22.40 0.79
CA HIS A 41 10.74 22.36 0.77
C HIS A 41 10.20 21.16 1.57
N THR A 42 8.96 21.25 2.01
CA THR A 42 8.31 20.20 2.82
C THR A 42 7.18 19.48 2.12
N ASP A 43 6.91 19.82 0.85
CA ASP A 43 5.80 19.25 0.08
C ASP A 43 5.91 17.73 -0.07
N GLY A 44 7.13 17.20 -0.21
CA GLY A 44 7.36 15.75 -0.23
C GLY A 44 6.93 15.05 1.08
N LEU A 45 7.01 15.73 2.23
CA LEU A 45 6.45 15.19 3.48
C LEU A 45 4.93 15.18 3.44
N SER A 46 4.30 16.20 2.85
CA SER A 46 2.84 16.25 2.68
C SER A 46 2.36 15.09 1.80
N GLU A 47 3.03 14.82 0.69
CA GLU A 47 2.72 13.70 -0.20
C GLU A 47 2.82 12.34 0.51
N VAL A 48 3.87 12.15 1.32
CA VAL A 48 4.02 10.91 2.10
C VAL A 48 2.91 10.79 3.15
N ARG A 49 2.52 11.89 3.81
CA ARG A 49 1.43 11.88 4.79
C ARG A 49 0.07 11.57 4.16
N GLY A 50 -0.20 12.14 2.99
CA GLY A 50 -1.48 12.00 2.29
C GLY A 50 -1.56 10.71 1.50
N ALA A 51 -0.80 10.63 0.40
CA ALA A 51 -0.89 9.56 -0.59
C ALA A 51 -0.34 8.22 -0.09
N SER A 52 0.78 8.24 0.66
CA SER A 52 1.41 7.02 1.19
C SER A 52 1.01 6.70 2.63
N GLY A 53 0.23 7.57 3.28
CA GLY A 53 -0.11 7.49 4.69
C GLY A 53 -1.62 7.36 4.91
N ALA A 54 -2.28 8.48 5.17
CA ALA A 54 -3.69 8.56 5.56
C ALA A 54 -4.63 7.92 4.53
N LEU A 55 -4.32 8.00 3.23
CA LEU A 55 -5.08 7.33 2.18
C LEU A 55 -5.16 5.81 2.42
N PHE A 56 -4.03 5.15 2.72
CA PHE A 56 -3.99 3.71 2.96
C PHE A 56 -4.75 3.30 4.23
N ILE A 57 -4.79 4.18 5.24
CA ILE A 57 -5.64 3.97 6.42
C ILE A 57 -7.11 4.01 6.00
N ALA A 58 -7.52 5.06 5.27
CA ALA A 58 -8.91 5.26 4.89
C ALA A 58 -9.47 4.10 4.05
N ILE A 59 -8.73 3.68 3.01
CA ILE A 59 -9.18 2.57 2.15
C ILE A 59 -9.19 1.22 2.90
N ALA A 60 -8.25 0.99 3.81
CA ALA A 60 -8.22 -0.24 4.60
C ALA A 60 -9.36 -0.30 5.61
N VAL A 61 -9.64 0.80 6.31
CA VAL A 61 -10.77 0.91 7.25
C VAL A 61 -12.10 0.78 6.51
N ALA A 62 -12.24 1.43 5.35
CA ALA A 62 -13.39 1.27 4.46
C ALA A 62 -13.62 -0.21 4.10
N ALA A 63 -12.56 -0.93 3.69
CA ALA A 63 -12.65 -2.35 3.38
C ALA A 63 -13.02 -3.20 4.61
N MET A 64 -12.49 -2.91 5.79
CA MET A 64 -12.86 -3.64 7.03
C MET A 64 -14.34 -3.43 7.41
N ILE A 65 -14.92 -2.28 7.08
CA ILE A 65 -16.33 -1.98 7.38
C ILE A 65 -17.28 -2.62 6.35
N TRP A 66 -16.93 -2.53 5.05
CA TRP A 66 -17.85 -2.89 3.96
C TRP A 66 -17.55 -4.24 3.30
N GLY A 67 -16.34 -4.78 3.43
CA GLY A 67 -15.91 -6.05 2.82
C GLY A 67 -16.08 -6.08 1.30
N GLY A 68 -16.03 -7.29 0.72
CA GLY A 68 -16.43 -7.56 -0.66
C GLY A 68 -15.73 -6.65 -1.68
N MET A 69 -16.51 -5.84 -2.41
CA MET A 69 -15.93 -4.94 -3.41
C MET A 69 -14.99 -3.89 -2.80
N ALA A 70 -15.22 -3.44 -1.56
CA ALA A 70 -14.31 -2.51 -0.89
C ALA A 70 -12.94 -3.16 -0.63
N THR A 71 -12.90 -4.43 -0.22
CA THR A 71 -11.67 -5.23 -0.11
C THR A 71 -10.99 -5.37 -1.48
N ALA A 72 -11.75 -5.67 -2.53
CA ALA A 72 -11.20 -5.77 -3.88
C ALA A 72 -10.59 -4.44 -4.36
N MET A 73 -11.18 -3.30 -4.00
CA MET A 73 -10.65 -1.98 -4.33
C MET A 73 -9.31 -1.68 -3.64
N VAL A 74 -9.08 -2.16 -2.42
CA VAL A 74 -7.76 -2.08 -1.78
C VAL A 74 -6.74 -2.90 -2.56
N GLY A 75 -7.12 -4.10 -3.00
CA GLY A 75 -6.29 -4.92 -3.88
C GLY A 75 -5.98 -4.25 -5.23
N ILE A 76 -6.95 -3.55 -5.83
CA ILE A 76 -6.75 -2.75 -7.05
C ILE A 76 -5.78 -1.60 -6.81
N ALA A 77 -5.85 -0.93 -5.65
CA ALA A 77 -4.87 0.11 -5.29
C ALA A 77 -3.44 -0.46 -5.21
N TYR A 78 -3.27 -1.65 -4.62
CA TYR A 78 -1.98 -2.35 -4.61
C TYR A 78 -1.53 -2.79 -6.01
N ALA A 79 -2.45 -3.20 -6.89
CA ALA A 79 -2.13 -3.52 -8.28
C ALA A 79 -1.59 -2.29 -9.02
N GLY A 80 -2.25 -1.14 -8.85
CA GLY A 80 -1.79 0.14 -9.40
C GLY A 80 -0.42 0.55 -8.87
N ALA A 81 -0.18 0.39 -7.55
CA ALA A 81 1.13 0.61 -6.95
C ALA A 81 2.20 -0.32 -7.57
N GLY A 82 1.90 -1.61 -7.72
CA GLY A 82 2.79 -2.59 -8.35
C GLY A 82 3.12 -2.25 -9.81
N VAL A 83 2.15 -1.74 -10.58
CA VAL A 83 2.39 -1.22 -11.94
C VAL A 83 3.38 -0.05 -11.90
N GLY A 84 3.15 0.94 -11.03
CA GLY A 84 4.10 2.06 -10.87
C GLY A 84 5.49 1.59 -10.46
N ARG A 85 5.57 0.58 -9.59
CA ARG A 85 6.83 0.01 -9.09
C ARG A 85 7.61 -0.70 -10.19
N ILE A 86 6.97 -1.56 -10.99
CA ILE A 86 7.66 -2.25 -12.08
C ILE A 86 8.06 -1.26 -13.17
N THR A 87 7.24 -0.23 -13.44
CA THR A 87 7.61 0.87 -14.34
C THR A 87 8.88 1.56 -13.85
N ALA A 88 8.99 1.93 -12.57
CA ALA A 88 10.20 2.55 -12.01
C ALA A 88 11.43 1.64 -12.07
N ILE A 89 11.27 0.33 -11.85
CA ILE A 89 12.37 -0.64 -11.97
C ILE A 89 12.92 -0.67 -13.41
N ILE A 90 12.04 -0.63 -14.41
CA ILE A 90 12.42 -0.74 -15.82
C ILE A 90 12.90 0.62 -16.37
N ALA A 91 12.10 1.67 -16.20
CA ALA A 91 12.35 2.99 -16.78
C ALA A 91 13.47 3.74 -16.06
N ASP A 92 13.47 3.72 -14.73
CA ASP A 92 14.40 4.50 -13.91
C ASP A 92 15.54 3.65 -13.34
N ARG A 93 15.62 2.36 -13.71
CA ARG A 93 16.57 1.38 -13.17
C ARG A 93 16.54 1.31 -11.63
N ALA A 94 15.37 1.52 -11.03
CA ALA A 94 15.19 1.60 -9.57
C ALA A 94 15.21 0.23 -8.85
N GLY A 95 15.85 -0.79 -9.43
CA GLY A 95 15.87 -2.20 -8.98
C GLY A 95 16.67 -2.48 -7.71
N SER A 96 16.54 -1.67 -6.66
CA SER A 96 17.14 -1.93 -5.35
C SER A 96 16.43 -3.09 -4.64
N GLN A 97 17.11 -3.72 -3.68
CA GLN A 97 16.49 -4.78 -2.85
C GLN A 97 15.20 -4.31 -2.18
N THR A 98 15.18 -3.07 -1.66
CA THR A 98 14.00 -2.47 -1.04
C THR A 98 12.85 -2.37 -2.04
N THR A 99 13.12 -1.90 -3.27
CA THR A 99 12.10 -1.75 -4.33
C THR A 99 11.48 -3.09 -4.71
N TRP A 100 12.30 -4.14 -4.83
CA TRP A 100 11.82 -5.49 -5.15
C TRP A 100 10.99 -6.11 -4.02
N ILE A 101 11.34 -5.87 -2.76
CA ILE A 101 10.54 -6.30 -1.62
C ILE A 101 9.16 -5.62 -1.65
N PHE A 102 9.11 -4.31 -1.87
CA PHE A 102 7.83 -3.59 -2.00
C PHE A 102 6.99 -4.12 -3.17
N PHE A 103 7.60 -4.36 -4.32
CA PHE A 103 6.91 -4.94 -5.47
C PHE A 103 6.28 -6.30 -5.15
N ALA A 104 7.04 -7.19 -4.50
CA ALA A 104 6.55 -8.50 -4.11
C ALA A 104 5.37 -8.41 -3.13
N VAL A 105 5.42 -7.48 -2.17
CA VAL A 105 4.31 -7.20 -1.25
C VAL A 105 3.10 -6.67 -2.01
N GLU A 106 3.29 -5.69 -2.90
CA GLU A 106 2.24 -5.07 -3.69
C GLU A 106 1.50 -6.08 -4.56
N VAL A 107 2.22 -6.92 -5.30
CA VAL A 107 1.62 -7.98 -6.15
C VAL A 107 0.90 -9.03 -5.30
N THR A 108 1.49 -9.43 -4.17
CA THR A 108 0.87 -10.41 -3.27
C THR A 108 -0.44 -9.86 -2.68
N PHE A 109 -0.42 -8.60 -2.22
CA PHE A 109 -1.59 -7.94 -1.65
C PHE A 109 -2.67 -7.72 -2.70
N ALA A 110 -2.28 -7.29 -3.89
CA ALA A 110 -3.18 -7.13 -5.02
C ALA A 110 -3.91 -8.44 -5.35
N ALA A 111 -3.15 -9.51 -5.61
CA ALA A 111 -3.72 -10.79 -6.03
C ALA A 111 -4.69 -11.35 -4.97
N PHE A 112 -4.29 -11.33 -3.69
CA PHE A 112 -5.11 -11.91 -2.64
C PHE A 112 -6.35 -11.07 -2.32
N LEU A 113 -6.23 -9.74 -2.16
CA LEU A 113 -7.36 -8.90 -1.77
C LEU A 113 -8.39 -8.74 -2.89
N ILE A 114 -7.96 -8.71 -4.16
CA ILE A 114 -8.88 -8.76 -5.31
C ILE A 114 -9.67 -10.07 -5.28
N TRP A 115 -8.98 -11.19 -5.15
CA TRP A 115 -9.64 -12.50 -5.13
C TRP A 115 -10.58 -12.64 -3.92
N ALA A 116 -10.13 -12.25 -2.74
CA ALA A 116 -10.92 -12.34 -1.51
C ALA A 116 -12.19 -11.46 -1.59
N GLY A 117 -12.06 -10.23 -2.10
CA GLY A 117 -13.20 -9.33 -2.24
C GLY A 117 -14.20 -9.77 -3.30
N LEU A 118 -13.75 -10.27 -4.45
CA LEU A 118 -14.63 -10.67 -5.55
C LEU A 118 -15.30 -12.03 -5.34
N PHE A 119 -14.60 -12.99 -4.74
CA PHE A 119 -15.04 -14.39 -4.73
C PHE A 119 -15.28 -14.95 -3.33
N ALA A 120 -14.65 -14.39 -2.29
CA ALA A 120 -14.85 -14.84 -0.92
C ALA A 120 -15.78 -13.93 -0.10
N GLY A 121 -16.19 -12.78 -0.65
CA GLY A 121 -17.06 -11.80 0.02
C GLY A 121 -16.46 -11.23 1.31
N ALA A 122 -15.14 -11.36 1.48
CA ALA A 122 -14.39 -10.92 2.65
C ALA A 122 -13.95 -9.45 2.53
#